data_AF-A0A443SEH9-F1
#
_entry.id   AF-A0A443SEH9-F1
#
_cell.length_a   1.000
_cell.length_b   1.000
_cell.length_c   1.000
_cell.angle_alpha   90.00
_cell.angle_beta   90.00
_cell.angle_gamma   90.00
#
_symmetry.space_group_name_H-M   'P 1'
#
loop_
_entity.id
_entity.type
_entity.pdbx_description
1 polymer ?
#
loop_
_entity_poly.entity_id
_entity_poly.type
_entity_poly.pdbx_seq_one_letter_code
_entity_poly.pdbx_strand_id
1 'polypeptide(L)'
;CYVSVALLNEYIYAMGGFDGLVRTNTCERYDDVANQWTFVAPMNHQRSDACATAFNGKIYISGGFNGTEVLQSTEFYDPETDEWTLVAPMIRPRSGVQIVAYHDYIYALGGNDGLSRQTSIEKYNPTTNEWQIMSDMRTARSNFACVVLENFVYVIGGFNGVTTISAVECYDPNTNSWQDMWNMNLHRSALSACCVFDLENAKEYTWLRRELKTSASSTKSQILSLKSLSS
;
A
#
# COMPACT_ATOMS: atom_id res chain seq x y z
N CYS A 1 -0.49 13.71 -11.02
CA CYS A 1 0.13 12.44 -11.46
C CYS A 1 0.99 11.91 -10.32
N TYR A 2 0.99 10.60 -10.13
CA TYR A 2 1.41 10.01 -8.87
C TYR A 2 2.91 9.72 -8.89
N VAL A 3 3.63 10.34 -7.94
CA VAL A 3 5.02 10.05 -7.57
C VAL A 3 5.01 8.83 -6.64
N SER A 4 6.00 7.95 -6.77
CA SER A 4 6.22 6.88 -5.80
C SER A 4 7.08 7.38 -4.65
N VAL A 5 6.73 7.01 -3.43
CA VAL A 5 7.48 7.38 -2.22
C VAL A 5 7.83 6.14 -1.41
N ALA A 6 9.05 6.07 -0.89
CA ALA A 6 9.49 5.03 0.04
C ALA A 6 10.41 5.63 1.12
N LEU A 7 10.42 5.01 2.31
CA LEU A 7 11.34 5.35 3.40
C LEU A 7 12.39 4.25 3.49
N LEU A 8 13.68 4.60 3.42
CA LEU A 8 14.79 3.66 3.59
C LEU A 8 15.97 4.36 4.26
N ASN A 9 16.55 3.74 5.28
CA ASN A 9 17.71 4.27 6.02
C ASN A 9 17.49 5.72 6.49
N GLU A 10 16.29 6.02 7.01
CA GLU A 10 15.87 7.37 7.49
C GLU A 10 15.67 8.43 6.39
N TYR A 11 15.96 8.13 5.12
CA TYR A 11 15.68 9.04 4.01
C TYR A 11 14.34 8.76 3.34
N ILE A 12 13.65 9.83 2.92
CA ILE A 12 12.46 9.73 2.08
C ILE A 12 12.88 9.79 0.62
N TYR A 13 12.51 8.80 -0.18
CA TYR A 13 12.78 8.77 -1.61
C TYR A 13 11.52 9.14 -2.37
N ALA A 14 11.63 10.06 -3.33
CA ALA A 14 10.59 10.42 -4.29
C ALA A 14 11.06 9.99 -5.69
N MET A 15 10.25 9.18 -6.37
CA MET A 15 10.66 8.49 -7.60
C MET A 15 9.60 8.61 -8.69
N GLY A 16 10.04 9.00 -9.88
CA GLY A 16 9.20 9.13 -11.07
C GLY A 16 8.14 10.23 -10.97
N GLY A 17 6.97 9.97 -11.54
CA GLY A 17 5.87 10.93 -11.64
C GLY A 17 5.79 11.61 -13.00
N PHE A 18 5.06 12.72 -13.07
CA PHE A 18 4.87 13.51 -14.29
C PHE A 18 4.83 14.99 -13.92
N ASP A 19 5.69 15.77 -14.57
CA ASP A 19 5.94 17.19 -14.27
C ASP A 19 5.00 18.16 -15.01
N GLY A 20 4.06 17.62 -15.79
CA GLY A 20 3.18 18.40 -16.67
C GLY A 20 3.54 18.28 -18.15
N LEU A 21 4.76 17.83 -18.46
CA LEU A 21 5.28 17.64 -19.82
C LEU A 21 5.66 16.20 -20.10
N VAL A 22 6.47 15.59 -19.23
CA VAL A 22 7.00 14.24 -19.41
C VAL A 22 6.87 13.39 -18.14
N ARG A 23 6.75 12.07 -18.33
CA ARG A 23 6.95 11.16 -17.20
C ARG A 23 8.45 11.09 -16.94
N THR A 24 8.83 11.10 -15.68
CA THR A 24 10.25 11.09 -15.32
C THR A 24 10.67 9.70 -14.85
N ASN A 25 11.96 9.41 -14.96
CA ASN A 25 12.64 8.32 -14.27
C ASN A 25 13.52 8.84 -13.11
N THR A 26 13.45 10.14 -12.82
CA THR A 26 14.29 10.78 -11.81
C THR A 26 13.93 10.30 -10.42
N CYS A 27 14.94 10.24 -9.56
CA CYS A 27 14.81 9.84 -8.17
C CYS A 27 15.55 10.86 -7.31
N GLU A 28 14.90 11.31 -6.25
CA GLU A 28 15.48 12.23 -5.27
C GLU A 28 15.27 11.65 -3.88
N ARG A 29 16.25 11.84 -3.00
CA ARG A 29 16.11 11.53 -1.58
C ARG A 29 16.12 12.80 -0.74
N TYR A 30 15.34 12.79 0.32
CA TYR A 30 15.25 13.86 1.30
C TYR A 30 15.92 13.44 2.60
N ASP A 31 16.84 14.28 3.05
CA ASP A 31 17.46 14.27 4.36
C ASP A 31 16.72 15.27 5.26
N ASP A 32 16.11 14.79 6.33
CA ASP A 32 15.33 15.61 7.26
C ASP A 32 16.20 16.43 8.21
N VAL A 33 17.41 15.95 8.54
CA VAL A 33 18.40 16.66 9.35
C VAL A 33 18.95 17.86 8.58
N ALA A 34 19.30 17.67 7.30
CA ALA A 34 19.77 18.74 6.44
C ALA A 34 18.62 19.59 5.85
N ASN A 35 17.39 19.07 5.86
CA ASN A 35 16.23 19.61 5.15
C ASN A 35 16.55 19.87 3.67
N GLN A 36 17.06 18.85 2.98
CA GLN A 36 17.47 18.96 1.58
C GLN A 36 17.10 17.74 0.75
N TRP A 37 16.70 18.01 -0.50
CA TRP A 37 16.56 17.00 -1.54
C TRP A 37 17.85 16.88 -2.34
N THR A 38 18.25 15.66 -2.68
CA THR A 38 19.40 15.37 -3.53
C THR A 38 19.04 14.28 -4.54
N PHE A 39 19.40 14.48 -5.80
CA PHE A 39 19.25 13.44 -6.83
C PHE A 39 20.09 12.21 -6.47
N VAL A 40 19.50 11.04 -6.70
CA VAL A 40 20.18 9.74 -6.73
C VAL A 40 20.10 9.19 -8.15
N ALA A 41 20.69 8.02 -8.41
CA ALA A 41 20.62 7.42 -9.73
C ALA A 41 19.16 7.32 -10.24
N PRO A 42 18.91 7.66 -11.52
CA PRO A 42 17.58 7.55 -12.10
C PRO A 42 17.22 6.09 -12.39
N MET A 43 15.93 5.77 -12.36
CA MET A 43 15.40 4.47 -12.76
C MET A 43 15.71 4.16 -14.24
N ASN A 44 15.70 2.88 -14.58
CA ASN A 44 15.80 2.41 -15.96
C ASN A 44 14.58 2.82 -16.79
N HIS A 45 13.39 2.83 -16.18
CA HIS A 45 12.15 3.21 -16.85
C HIS A 45 11.51 4.45 -16.22
N GLN A 46 11.07 5.37 -17.07
CA GLN A 46 10.19 6.46 -16.64
C GLN A 46 8.81 5.92 -16.28
N ARG A 47 8.25 6.38 -15.17
CA ARG A 47 6.98 5.85 -14.66
C ARG A 47 6.24 6.87 -13.80
N SER A 48 4.94 7.04 -14.04
CA SER A 48 3.98 7.55 -13.05
C SER A 48 3.09 6.40 -12.59
N ASP A 49 2.33 6.58 -11.50
CA ASP A 49 1.33 5.58 -11.06
C ASP A 49 1.94 4.20 -10.70
N ALA A 50 3.25 4.16 -10.46
CA ALA A 50 3.93 3.03 -9.87
C ALA A 50 3.78 3.05 -8.35
N CYS A 51 4.23 2.00 -7.69
CA CYS A 51 4.34 1.96 -6.24
C CYS A 51 5.70 1.40 -5.84
N ALA A 52 6.24 1.91 -4.74
CA ALA A 52 7.53 1.53 -4.20
C ALA A 52 7.42 1.03 -2.76
N THR A 53 8.28 0.08 -2.37
CA THR A 53 8.41 -0.39 -0.99
C THR A 53 9.87 -0.62 -0.65
N ALA A 54 10.27 -0.29 0.58
CA ALA A 54 11.56 -0.71 1.11
C ALA A 54 11.50 -2.19 1.48
N PHE A 55 12.56 -2.93 1.14
CA PHE A 55 12.68 -4.35 1.42
C PHE A 55 14.15 -4.77 1.36
N ASN A 56 14.63 -5.46 2.41
CA ASN A 56 16.02 -5.96 2.52
C ASN A 56 17.10 -4.90 2.21
N GLY A 57 16.93 -3.68 2.76
CA GLY A 57 17.89 -2.59 2.59
C GLY A 57 17.88 -1.93 1.20
N LYS A 58 16.89 -2.25 0.36
CA LYS A 58 16.72 -1.74 -1.01
C LYS A 58 15.33 -1.16 -1.19
N ILE A 59 15.13 -0.38 -2.25
CA ILE A 59 13.80 0.12 -2.63
C ILE A 59 13.37 -0.59 -3.90
N TYR A 60 12.29 -1.35 -3.84
CA TYR A 60 11.69 -1.95 -5.03
C TYR A 60 10.60 -1.04 -5.56
N ILE A 61 10.49 -0.92 -6.88
CA ILE A 61 9.41 -0.21 -7.56
C ILE A 61 8.86 -1.06 -8.70
N SER A 62 7.54 -1.17 -8.78
CA SER A 62 6.86 -2.02 -9.75
C SER A 62 5.78 -1.26 -10.51
N GLY A 63 5.64 -1.60 -11.79
CA GLY A 63 4.57 -1.13 -12.64
C GLY A 63 4.60 0.37 -12.92
N GLY A 64 3.42 0.96 -13.07
CA GLY A 64 3.21 2.33 -13.49
C GLY A 64 2.90 2.47 -14.97
N PHE A 65 2.99 3.70 -15.47
CA PHE A 65 2.70 4.08 -16.84
C PHE A 65 3.82 5.00 -17.36
N ASN A 66 4.41 4.64 -18.49
CA ASN A 66 5.53 5.41 -19.06
C ASN A 66 5.08 6.54 -20.01
N GLY A 67 3.77 6.68 -20.27
CA GLY A 67 3.21 7.61 -21.25
C GLY A 67 2.66 6.94 -22.50
N THR A 68 3.10 5.71 -22.78
CA THR A 68 2.68 4.91 -23.93
C THR A 68 2.00 3.62 -23.48
N GLU A 69 2.61 2.91 -22.53
CA GLU A 69 2.13 1.61 -22.06
C GLU A 69 2.14 1.49 -20.53
N VAL A 70 1.31 0.57 -20.04
CA VAL A 70 1.32 0.16 -18.64
C VAL A 70 2.47 -0.82 -18.43
N LEU A 71 3.29 -0.57 -17.43
CA LEU A 71 4.50 -1.33 -17.17
C LEU A 71 4.21 -2.59 -16.35
N GLN A 72 4.91 -3.67 -16.69
CA GLN A 72 5.09 -4.86 -15.86
C GLN A 72 6.47 -4.90 -15.17
N SER A 73 7.39 -4.03 -15.60
CA SER A 73 8.77 -4.01 -15.11
C SER A 73 8.84 -3.70 -13.62
N THR A 74 9.67 -4.47 -12.93
CA THR A 74 10.10 -4.21 -11.55
C THR A 74 11.61 -3.98 -11.54
N GLU A 75 12.04 -2.98 -10.79
CA GLU A 75 13.45 -2.69 -10.54
C GLU A 75 13.65 -2.36 -9.07
N PHE A 76 14.86 -2.56 -8.56
CA PHE A 76 15.23 -2.10 -7.23
C PHE A 76 16.41 -1.12 -7.26
N TYR A 77 16.39 -0.19 -6.34
CA TYR A 77 17.48 0.71 -6.03
C TYR A 77 18.33 0.17 -4.89
N ASP A 78 19.64 0.15 -5.09
CA ASP A 78 20.62 -0.17 -4.07
C ASP A 78 21.34 1.11 -3.60
N PRO A 79 21.09 1.62 -2.38
CA PRO A 79 21.73 2.84 -1.90
C PRO A 79 23.24 2.71 -1.70
N GLU A 80 23.77 1.50 -1.58
CA GLU A 80 25.21 1.27 -1.39
C GLU A 80 26.00 1.45 -2.69
N THR A 81 25.38 1.14 -3.84
CA THR A 81 26.00 1.30 -5.16
C THR A 81 25.47 2.51 -5.92
N ASP A 82 24.37 3.12 -5.45
CA ASP A 82 23.61 4.15 -6.16
C ASP A 82 23.22 3.69 -7.56
N GLU A 83 22.62 2.49 -7.67
CA GLU A 83 22.22 1.90 -8.95
C GLU A 83 20.83 1.27 -8.91
N TRP A 84 20.15 1.30 -10.06
CA TRP A 84 18.89 0.59 -10.27
C TRP A 84 19.11 -0.69 -11.07
N THR A 85 18.64 -1.81 -10.53
CA THR A 85 18.73 -3.13 -11.17
C THR A 85 17.35 -3.66 -11.52
N LEU A 86 17.15 -4.08 -12.78
CA LEU A 86 15.95 -4.78 -13.22
C LEU A 86 15.90 -6.20 -12.63
N VAL A 87 14.71 -6.59 -12.17
CA VAL A 87 14.41 -7.97 -11.75
C VAL A 87 13.29 -8.54 -12.63
N ALA A 88 12.83 -9.75 -12.34
CA ALA A 88 11.74 -10.35 -13.08
C ALA A 88 10.51 -9.40 -13.11
N PRO A 89 9.92 -9.20 -14.30
CA PRO A 89 8.70 -8.41 -14.41
C PRO A 89 7.54 -9.14 -13.77
N MET A 90 6.54 -8.39 -13.30
CA MET A 90 5.25 -8.95 -12.94
C MET A 90 4.65 -9.71 -14.13
N ILE A 91 3.81 -10.70 -13.86
CA ILE A 91 3.08 -11.49 -14.85
C ILE A 91 2.10 -10.60 -15.63
N ARG A 92 1.53 -9.59 -14.98
CA ARG A 92 0.60 -8.63 -15.59
C ARG A 92 1.11 -7.19 -15.45
N PRO A 93 0.92 -6.34 -16.46
CA PRO A 93 1.20 -4.91 -16.34
C PRO A 93 0.20 -4.24 -15.40
N ARG A 94 0.66 -3.30 -14.57
CA ARG A 94 -0.19 -2.65 -13.56
C ARG A 94 0.17 -1.17 -13.37
N SER A 95 -0.78 -0.27 -13.64
CA SER A 95 -0.73 1.17 -13.29
C SER A 95 -1.71 1.46 -12.15
N GLY A 96 -1.39 2.41 -11.28
CA GLY A 96 -2.15 2.65 -10.06
C GLY A 96 -2.16 1.41 -9.15
N VAL A 97 -1.07 0.64 -9.22
CA VAL A 97 -0.79 -0.57 -8.45
C VAL A 97 -0.38 -0.19 -7.03
N GLN A 98 -0.58 -1.08 -6.07
CA GLN A 98 0.10 -0.98 -4.78
C GLN A 98 1.07 -2.14 -4.63
N ILE A 99 2.27 -1.88 -4.12
CA ILE A 99 3.18 -2.93 -3.67
C ILE A 99 3.48 -2.81 -2.18
N VAL A 100 3.71 -3.94 -1.53
CA VAL A 100 4.09 -3.99 -0.11
C VAL A 100 5.03 -5.15 0.18
N ALA A 101 6.03 -4.89 1.02
CA ALA A 101 6.89 -5.92 1.55
C ALA A 101 6.23 -6.63 2.74
N TYR A 102 6.22 -7.96 2.73
CA TYR A 102 5.68 -8.77 3.81
C TYR A 102 6.34 -10.15 3.85
N HIS A 103 6.87 -10.56 5.01
CA HIS A 103 7.49 -11.88 5.28
C HIS A 103 8.40 -12.36 4.14
N ASP A 104 9.50 -11.65 3.87
CA ASP A 104 10.50 -11.98 2.84
C ASP A 104 10.03 -11.96 1.37
N TYR A 105 8.80 -11.49 1.12
CA TYR A 105 8.25 -11.33 -0.22
C TYR A 105 7.76 -9.91 -0.47
N ILE A 106 7.56 -9.57 -1.75
CA ILE A 106 6.87 -8.35 -2.17
C ILE A 106 5.57 -8.75 -2.84
N TYR A 107 4.47 -8.12 -2.46
CA TYR A 107 3.16 -8.34 -3.04
C TYR A 107 2.79 -7.16 -3.93
N ALA A 108 2.33 -7.42 -5.15
CA ALA A 108 1.76 -6.42 -6.05
C ALA A 108 0.26 -6.66 -6.19
N LEU A 109 -0.54 -5.65 -5.84
CA LEU A 109 -1.98 -5.76 -5.69
C LEU A 109 -2.70 -4.85 -6.69
N GLY A 110 -3.71 -5.41 -7.38
CA GLY A 110 -4.63 -4.64 -8.20
C GLY A 110 -3.96 -3.80 -9.29
N GLY A 111 -4.45 -2.58 -9.46
CA GLY A 111 -4.04 -1.67 -10.52
C GLY A 111 -4.91 -1.80 -11.77
N ASN A 112 -4.45 -1.20 -12.85
CA ASN A 112 -5.07 -1.20 -14.17
C ASN A 112 -4.04 -1.69 -15.20
N ASP A 113 -4.40 -2.70 -15.98
CA ASP A 113 -3.54 -3.33 -17.00
C ASP A 113 -3.55 -2.59 -18.35
N GLY A 114 -4.27 -1.46 -18.42
CA GLY A 114 -4.51 -0.70 -19.64
C GLY A 114 -5.90 -0.95 -20.24
N LEU A 115 -6.55 -2.05 -19.86
CA LEU A 115 -7.90 -2.42 -20.31
C LEU A 115 -8.92 -2.37 -19.16
N SER A 116 -8.54 -2.86 -17.99
CA SER A 116 -9.45 -3.06 -16.86
C SER A 116 -8.75 -3.01 -15.52
N ARG A 117 -9.53 -2.71 -14.48
CA ARG A 117 -9.05 -2.74 -13.09
C ARG A 117 -8.94 -4.18 -12.64
N GLN A 118 -7.87 -4.49 -11.94
CA GLN A 118 -7.51 -5.85 -11.58
C GLN A 118 -7.94 -6.17 -10.15
N THR A 119 -8.45 -7.39 -9.96
CA THR A 119 -8.57 -8.06 -8.65
C THR A 119 -7.31 -8.83 -8.28
N SER A 120 -6.51 -9.19 -9.28
CA SER A 120 -5.39 -10.10 -9.12
C SER A 120 -4.27 -9.51 -8.28
N ILE A 121 -3.57 -10.41 -7.58
CA ILE A 121 -2.37 -10.14 -6.80
C ILE A 121 -1.26 -11.08 -7.23
N GLU A 122 -0.03 -10.60 -7.15
CA GLU A 122 1.15 -11.38 -7.41
C GLU A 122 2.14 -11.23 -6.25
N LYS A 123 2.90 -12.29 -5.98
CA LYS A 123 3.93 -12.34 -4.94
C LYS A 123 5.29 -12.58 -5.59
N TYR A 124 6.23 -11.68 -5.37
CA TYR A 124 7.61 -11.77 -5.83
C TYR A 124 8.49 -12.44 -4.78
N ASN A 125 9.25 -13.44 -5.21
CA ASN A 125 10.28 -14.09 -4.44
C ASN A 125 11.67 -13.57 -4.88
N PRO A 126 12.38 -12.80 -4.04
CA PRO A 126 13.71 -12.27 -4.38
C PRO A 126 14.78 -13.36 -4.56
N THR A 127 14.61 -14.52 -3.93
CA THR A 127 15.58 -15.63 -3.98
C THR A 127 15.49 -16.38 -5.31
N THR A 128 14.28 -16.58 -5.83
CA THR A 128 14.08 -17.25 -7.13
C THR A 128 13.98 -16.25 -8.29
N ASN A 129 13.83 -14.96 -7.99
CA ASN A 129 13.57 -13.91 -8.98
C ASN A 129 12.34 -14.23 -9.84
N GLU A 130 11.23 -14.59 -9.20
CA GLU A 130 10.00 -14.99 -9.87
C GLU A 130 8.77 -14.40 -9.19
N TRP A 131 7.74 -14.13 -10.00
CA TRP A 131 6.40 -13.75 -9.53
C TRP A 131 5.46 -14.95 -9.55
N GLN A 132 4.60 -15.04 -8.55
CA GLN A 132 3.59 -16.07 -8.40
C GLN A 132 2.21 -15.43 -8.25
N ILE A 133 1.20 -15.96 -8.96
CA ILE A 133 -0.21 -15.53 -8.80
C ILE A 133 -0.73 -15.97 -7.43
N MET A 134 -1.41 -15.06 -6.74
CA MET A 134 -2.07 -15.29 -5.44
C MET A 134 -3.59 -15.24 -5.58
N SER A 135 -4.32 -15.45 -4.49
CA SER A 135 -5.78 -15.32 -4.48
C SER A 135 -6.22 -13.89 -4.75
N ASP A 136 -7.20 -13.73 -5.63
CA ASP A 136 -7.77 -12.45 -6.07
C ASP A 136 -8.56 -11.72 -4.97
N MET A 137 -8.52 -10.39 -4.98
CA MET A 137 -9.47 -9.54 -4.24
C MET A 137 -10.89 -9.77 -4.75
N ARG A 138 -11.89 -9.44 -3.93
CA ARG A 138 -13.30 -9.43 -4.36
C ARG A 138 -13.61 -8.25 -5.28
N THR A 139 -13.05 -7.08 -4.96
CA THR A 139 -13.30 -5.85 -5.72
C THR A 139 -12.07 -5.42 -6.50
N ALA A 140 -12.23 -5.33 -7.83
CA ALA A 140 -11.23 -4.75 -8.71
C ALA A 140 -10.93 -3.30 -8.29
N ARG A 141 -9.64 -2.93 -8.22
CA ARG A 141 -9.26 -1.59 -7.75
C ARG A 141 -7.93 -1.11 -8.31
N SER A 142 -7.85 0.20 -8.54
CA SER A 142 -6.64 0.96 -8.84
C SER A 142 -6.60 2.22 -7.96
N ASN A 143 -5.42 2.80 -7.74
CA ASN A 143 -5.24 4.04 -6.97
C ASN A 143 -5.88 3.97 -5.57
N PHE A 144 -5.67 2.85 -4.88
CA PHE A 144 -6.15 2.57 -3.53
C PHE A 144 -4.99 2.65 -2.54
N ALA A 145 -5.29 2.80 -1.24
CA ALA A 145 -4.26 2.71 -0.21
C ALA A 145 -4.02 1.25 0.20
N CYS A 146 -2.77 0.91 0.53
CA CYS A 146 -2.39 -0.42 1.00
C CYS A 146 -1.48 -0.29 2.22
N VAL A 147 -1.75 -1.05 3.28
CA VAL A 147 -0.94 -1.08 4.50
C VAL A 147 -0.84 -2.49 5.07
N VAL A 148 0.29 -2.80 5.70
CA VAL A 148 0.41 -3.99 6.56
C VAL A 148 0.06 -3.58 7.99
N LEU A 149 -0.88 -4.28 8.61
CA LEU A 149 -1.30 -4.07 9.99
C LEU A 149 -1.56 -5.43 10.65
N GLU A 150 -0.93 -5.67 11.80
CA GLU A 150 -1.12 -6.90 12.61
C GLU A 150 -0.99 -8.20 11.80
N ASN A 151 0.00 -8.25 10.90
CA ASN A 151 0.28 -9.38 9.99
C ASN A 151 -0.71 -9.62 8.85
N PHE A 152 -1.57 -8.65 8.56
CA PHE A 152 -2.47 -8.68 7.42
C PHE A 152 -2.22 -7.52 6.47
N VAL A 153 -2.52 -7.72 5.19
CA VAL A 153 -2.46 -6.67 4.16
C VAL A 153 -3.86 -6.10 3.95
N TYR A 154 -4.04 -4.82 4.25
CA TYR A 154 -5.30 -4.11 4.05
C TYR A 154 -5.26 -3.30 2.76
N VAL A 155 -6.32 -3.38 1.96
CA VAL A 155 -6.55 -2.55 0.77
C VAL A 155 -7.77 -1.66 0.99
N ILE A 156 -7.62 -0.36 0.79
CA ILE A 156 -8.57 0.65 1.26
C ILE A 156 -8.97 1.56 0.09
N GLY A 157 -10.26 1.54 -0.25
CA GLY A 157 -10.83 2.37 -1.31
C GLY A 157 -10.28 2.03 -2.70
N GLY A 158 -10.17 3.07 -3.53
CA GLY A 158 -9.70 2.98 -4.91
C GLY A 158 -10.77 3.34 -5.93
N PHE A 159 -10.47 3.07 -7.20
CA PHE A 159 -11.39 3.17 -8.31
C PHE A 159 -11.54 1.80 -8.98
N ASN A 160 -12.78 1.34 -9.15
CA ASN A 160 -13.08 -0.02 -9.65
C ASN A 160 -13.33 -0.09 -11.17
N GLY A 161 -13.16 1.02 -11.89
CA GLY A 161 -13.51 1.11 -13.31
C GLY A 161 -14.81 1.85 -13.58
N VAL A 162 -15.70 1.95 -12.58
CA VAL A 162 -17.00 2.64 -12.69
C VAL A 162 -17.09 3.80 -11.69
N THR A 163 -16.75 3.55 -10.43
CA THR A 163 -16.85 4.53 -9.34
C THR A 163 -15.63 4.47 -8.42
N THR A 164 -15.39 5.56 -7.70
CA THR A 164 -14.57 5.50 -6.50
C THR A 164 -15.29 4.65 -5.47
N ILE A 165 -14.58 3.81 -4.74
CA ILE A 165 -15.16 2.88 -3.77
C ILE A 165 -14.73 3.23 -2.34
N SER A 166 -15.54 2.83 -1.37
CA SER A 166 -15.21 2.87 0.05
C SER A 166 -14.80 1.51 0.61
N ALA A 167 -14.80 0.47 -0.24
CA ALA A 167 -14.55 -0.91 0.17
C ALA A 167 -13.17 -1.10 0.78
N VAL A 168 -13.14 -1.83 1.90
CA VAL A 168 -11.92 -2.26 2.57
C VAL A 168 -11.88 -3.77 2.58
N GLU A 169 -10.78 -4.35 2.11
CA GLU A 169 -10.56 -5.79 2.15
C GLU A 169 -9.24 -6.09 2.86
N CYS A 170 -9.17 -7.24 3.52
CA CYS A 170 -8.02 -7.69 4.29
C CYS A 170 -7.56 -9.04 3.75
N TYR A 171 -6.27 -9.15 3.45
CA TYR A 171 -5.63 -10.36 2.97
C TYR A 171 -4.78 -10.98 4.06
N ASP A 172 -4.98 -12.28 4.25
CA ASP A 172 -4.14 -13.13 5.09
C ASP A 172 -3.15 -13.90 4.19
N PRO A 173 -1.85 -13.55 4.22
CA PRO A 173 -0.86 -14.22 3.40
C PRO A 173 -0.60 -15.68 3.80
N ASN A 174 -0.94 -16.08 5.03
CA ASN A 174 -0.74 -17.46 5.50
C ASN A 174 -1.79 -18.40 4.94
N THR A 175 -3.04 -17.93 4.85
CA THR A 175 -4.15 -18.71 4.29
C THR A 175 -4.41 -18.41 2.81
N ASN A 176 -3.71 -17.42 2.23
CA ASN A 176 -3.92 -16.95 0.87
C ASN A 176 -5.40 -16.64 0.62
N SER A 177 -6.03 -15.87 1.52
CA SER A 177 -7.46 -15.61 1.48
C SER A 177 -7.82 -14.16 1.82
N TRP A 178 -8.96 -13.71 1.31
CA TRP A 178 -9.48 -12.35 1.47
C TRP A 178 -10.75 -12.32 2.31
N GLN A 179 -10.85 -11.30 3.16
CA GLN A 179 -12.00 -11.01 4.01
C GLN A 179 -12.46 -9.58 3.78
N ASP A 180 -13.79 -9.39 3.71
CA ASP A 180 -14.37 -8.04 3.68
C ASP A 180 -14.25 -7.41 5.05
N MET A 181 -13.81 -6.15 5.07
CA MET A 181 -13.78 -5.32 6.26
C MET A 181 -14.84 -4.24 6.18
N TRP A 182 -14.98 -3.46 7.26
CA TRP A 182 -15.89 -2.32 7.25
C TRP A 182 -15.45 -1.27 6.23
N ASN A 183 -16.38 -0.86 5.38
CA ASN A 183 -16.18 0.21 4.42
C ASN A 183 -15.81 1.53 5.11
N MET A 184 -15.06 2.36 4.41
CA MET A 184 -14.93 3.78 4.75
C MET A 184 -16.31 4.47 4.69
N ASN A 185 -16.49 5.53 5.47
CA ASN A 185 -17.70 6.36 5.40
C ASN A 185 -17.84 7.10 4.06
N LEU A 186 -16.74 7.29 3.33
CA LEU A 186 -16.68 8.04 2.08
C LEU A 186 -15.95 7.23 1.03
N HIS A 187 -16.39 7.37 -0.22
CA HIS A 187 -15.72 6.83 -1.38
C HIS A 187 -14.47 7.66 -1.66
N ARG A 188 -13.32 7.00 -1.80
CA ARG A 188 -12.03 7.67 -2.08
C ARG A 188 -11.19 6.83 -3.01
N SER A 189 -10.54 7.47 -3.95
CA SER A 189 -9.38 6.96 -4.70
C SER A 189 -8.23 7.95 -4.54
N ALA A 190 -7.06 7.65 -5.13
CA ALA A 190 -5.91 8.56 -5.12
C ALA A 190 -5.41 8.87 -3.69
N LEU A 191 -5.61 7.91 -2.76
CA LEU A 191 -5.28 8.07 -1.35
C LEU A 191 -4.03 7.27 -0.97
N SER A 192 -3.41 7.69 0.12
CA SER A 192 -2.38 6.92 0.83
C SER A 192 -2.84 6.67 2.27
N ALA A 193 -2.34 5.60 2.87
CA ALA A 193 -2.51 5.30 4.28
C ALA A 193 -1.14 4.90 4.85
N CYS A 194 -0.91 5.24 6.11
CA CYS A 194 0.26 4.79 6.85
C CYS A 194 -0.19 4.29 8.23
N CYS A 195 0.53 3.30 8.75
CA CYS A 195 0.39 2.87 10.13
C CYS A 195 1.27 3.77 11.00
N VAL A 196 0.71 4.35 12.05
CA VAL A 196 1.46 5.11 13.05
C VAL A 196 1.39 4.34 14.36
N PHE A 197 2.57 3.98 14.89
CA PHE A 197 2.71 3.27 16.16
C PHE A 197 3.03 4.25 17.29
N ASP A 198 2.82 3.80 18.53
CA ASP A 198 3.28 4.49 19.75
C ASP A 198 2.77 5.91 20.00
N LEU A 199 1.68 6.32 19.34
CA LEU A 199 0.96 7.52 19.75
C LEU A 199 0.24 7.26 21.07
N GLU A 200 0.57 8.05 22.12
CA GLU A 200 -0.10 7.97 23.42
C GLU A 200 -1.63 8.05 23.31
N ASN A 201 -2.13 8.82 22.32
CA ASN A 201 -3.55 8.98 22.04
C ASN A 201 -4.09 8.07 20.92
N ALA A 202 -3.30 7.20 20.29
CA ALA A 202 -3.81 6.32 19.22
C ALA A 202 -5.01 5.48 19.68
N LYS A 203 -4.98 4.99 20.94
CA LYS A 203 -6.08 4.25 21.57
C LYS A 203 -7.40 5.02 21.62
N GLU A 204 -7.37 6.34 21.55
CA GLU A 204 -8.58 7.17 21.51
C GLU A 204 -9.32 7.07 20.18
N TYR A 205 -8.60 6.75 19.11
CA TYR A 205 -9.06 6.68 17.73
C TYR A 205 -9.18 5.24 17.20
N THR A 206 -8.74 4.23 17.94
CA THR A 206 -8.89 2.82 17.54
C THR A 206 -10.31 2.28 17.77
N TRP A 207 -10.71 1.31 16.93
CA TRP A 207 -12.01 0.64 17.00
C TRP A 207 -12.24 -0.11 18.33
N LEU A 208 -11.18 -0.61 18.98
CA LEU A 208 -11.24 -1.29 20.28
C LEU A 208 -11.93 -0.46 21.38
N ARG A 209 -11.87 0.88 21.31
CA ARG A 209 -12.61 1.75 22.24
C ARG A 209 -14.13 1.74 22.00
N ARG A 210 -14.59 1.50 20.78
CA ARG A 210 -16.03 1.42 20.48
C ARG A 210 -16.66 0.19 21.15
N GLU A 211 -15.95 -0.94 21.19
CA GLU A 211 -16.38 -2.13 21.93
C GLU A 211 -16.31 -1.94 23.46
N LEU A 212 -15.30 -1.22 23.96
CA LEU A 212 -15.21 -0.88 25.39
C LEU A 212 -16.32 0.09 25.83
N LYS A 213 -16.78 1.00 24.96
CA LYS A 213 -17.92 1.89 25.27
C LYS A 213 -19.27 1.18 25.22
N THR A 214 -19.48 0.24 24.29
CA THR A 214 -20.72 -0.53 24.22
C THR A 214 -20.83 -1.53 25.37
N SER A 215 -19.73 -2.22 25.72
CA SER A 215 -19.68 -3.13 26.88
C SER A 215 -19.79 -2.39 28.22
N ALA A 216 -19.15 -1.23 28.39
CA ALA A 216 -19.31 -0.43 29.62
C ALA A 216 -20.73 0.15 29.80
N SER A 217 -21.48 0.35 28.72
CA SER A 217 -22.88 0.80 28.80
C SER A 217 -23.84 -0.34 29.21
N SER A 218 -23.58 -1.58 28.77
CA SER A 218 -24.41 -2.73 29.13
C SER A 218 -24.19 -3.17 30.59
N THR A 219 -22.96 -3.07 31.12
CA THR A 219 -22.68 -3.40 32.53
C THR A 219 -23.26 -2.36 33.51
N LYS A 220 -23.29 -1.07 33.13
CA LYS A 220 -23.93 -0.04 33.97
C LYS A 220 -25.46 -0.21 34.08
N SER A 221 -26.12 -0.73 33.04
CA SER A 221 -27.56 -0.98 33.08
C SER A 221 -27.94 -2.20 33.93
N GLN A 222 -27.06 -3.20 34.05
CA GLN A 222 -27.31 -4.37 34.92
C GLN A 222 -27.05 -4.06 36.41
N ILE A 223 -26.04 -3.23 36.74
CA ILE A 223 -25.70 -2.88 38.13
C ILE A 223 -26.77 -1.96 38.77
N LEU A 224 -27.51 -1.18 37.98
CA LEU A 224 -28.59 -0.33 38.50
C LEU A 224 -29.89 -1.10 38.83
N SER A 225 -30.09 -2.32 38.33
CA SER A 225 -31.29 -3.11 38.66
C SER A 225 -31.19 -3.90 39.97
N LEU A 226 -29.98 -4.17 40.47
CA LEU A 226 -29.75 -5.03 41.64
C LEU A 226 -29.72 -4.29 42.99
N LYS A 227 -29.84 -2.95 43.01
CA LYS A 227 -29.83 -2.14 44.25
C LYS A 227 -31.21 -1.72 44.79
N SER A 228 -32.31 -2.27 44.26
CA SER A 228 -33.68 -1.92 44.67
C SER A 228 -34.43 -2.98 45.50
N LEU A 229 -33.76 -4.05 45.96
CA LEU A 229 -34.37 -5.11 46.77
C LEU A 229 -33.54 -5.42 48.01
N SER A 230 -33.54 -4.51 48.98
CA SER A 230 -33.28 -4.82 50.39
C SER A 230 -33.81 -3.70 51.28
N SER A 231 -35.08 -3.83 51.67
CA SER A 231 -35.70 -3.20 52.83
C SER A 231 -36.73 -4.18 53.38
#